data_AF-V9DV70-F1
#
_entry.id   AF-V9DV70-F1
#
_cell.length_a   1.000
_cell.length_b   1.000
_cell.length_c   1.000
_cell.angle_alpha   90.00
_cell.angle_beta   90.00
_cell.angle_gamma   90.00
#
_symmetry.space_group_name_H-M   'P 1'
#
loop_
_entity.id
_entity.type
_entity.pdbx_description
1 polymer ?
#
loop_
_entity_poly.entity_id
_entity_poly.type
_entity_poly.pdbx_seq_one_letter_code
_entity_poly.pdbx_strand_id
1 'polypeptide(L)' 'MMTPLLPGDRVEGKSKKLAGRRGVVLLVSKESRMRCYKVQWDSGVVESVSARSMRREVGVAAAAGLP' A
#
# COMPACT_ATOMS: atom_id res chain seq x y z
N MET A 1 2.97 -14.43 7.31
CA MET A 1 2.50 -13.23 8.06
C MET A 1 2.58 -12.04 7.11
N MET A 2 1.50 -11.28 6.91
CA MET A 2 1.56 -10.09 6.05
C MET A 2 2.27 -8.96 6.80
N THR A 3 3.38 -8.49 6.25
CA THR A 3 4.15 -7.36 6.81
C THR A 3 3.24 -6.12 6.85
N PRO A 4 3.19 -5.39 7.97
CA PRO A 4 2.47 -4.13 8.04
C PRO A 4 3.02 -3.15 7.00
N LEU A 5 2.14 -2.45 6.30
CA LEU A 5 2.54 -1.31 5.48
C LEU A 5 2.90 -0.14 6.40
N LEU A 6 3.92 0.63 6.05
CA LEU A 6 4.36 1.79 6.81
C LEU A 6 4.08 3.10 6.06
N PRO A 7 3.99 4.25 6.75
CA PRO A 7 4.01 5.54 6.08
C PRO A 7 5.25 5.67 5.17
N GLY A 8 5.06 6.11 3.93
CA GLY A 8 6.07 6.16 2.88
C GLY A 8 6.15 4.92 1.99
N ASP A 9 5.49 3.81 2.35
CA ASP A 9 5.44 2.64 1.46
C ASP A 9 4.63 2.93 0.20
N ARG A 10 5.21 2.53 -0.94
CA ARG A 10 4.48 2.46 -2.21
C ARG A 10 3.58 1.25 -2.21
N VAL A 11 2.34 1.47 -2.57
CA VAL A 11 1.28 0.46 -2.61
C VAL A 11 0.54 0.54 -3.92
N GLU A 12 0.08 -0.62 -4.35
CA GLU A 12 -0.78 -0.74 -5.51
C GLU A 12 -2.16 -1.22 -5.08
N GLY A 13 -3.19 -0.61 -5.64
CA GLY A 13 -4.56 -1.02 -5.41
C GLY A 13 -4.85 -2.36 -6.07
N LYS A 14 -5.47 -3.28 -5.31
CA LYS A 14 -5.89 -4.60 -5.78
C LYS A 14 -7.39 -4.68 -6.07
N SER A 15 -8.17 -3.78 -5.47
CA SER A 15 -9.63 -3.74 -5.66
C SER A 15 -10.02 -3.27 -7.06
N LYS A 16 -11.18 -3.69 -7.59
CA LYS A 16 -11.65 -3.35 -8.95
C LYS A 16 -11.61 -1.84 -9.28
N LYS A 17 -11.83 -0.97 -8.28
CA LYS A 17 -11.76 0.51 -8.42
C LYS A 17 -10.33 1.08 -8.40
N LEU A 18 -9.39 0.35 -7.82
CA LEU A 18 -8.02 0.78 -7.57
C LEU A 18 -7.00 -0.08 -8.32
N ALA A 19 -7.46 -1.04 -9.12
CA ALA A 19 -6.62 -1.99 -9.85
C ALA A 19 -5.70 -1.22 -10.79
N GLY A 20 -4.39 -1.41 -10.62
CA GLY A 20 -3.36 -0.70 -11.39
C GLY A 20 -3.12 0.75 -10.95
N ARG A 21 -3.84 1.27 -9.94
CA ARG A 21 -3.48 2.54 -9.31
C ARG A 21 -2.35 2.33 -8.32
N ARG A 22 -1.35 3.20 -8.41
CA ARG A 22 -0.24 3.29 -7.47
C ARG A 22 -0.48 4.44 -6.52
N GLY A 23 -0.05 4.26 -5.29
CA GLY A 23 -0.18 5.26 -4.25
C GLY A 23 0.89 5.11 -3.20
N VAL A 24 0.95 6.08 -2.30
CA VAL A 24 1.87 6.09 -1.17
C VAL A 24 1.05 6.13 0.12
N VAL A 25 1.43 5.28 1.08
CA VAL A 25 0.83 5.32 2.41
C VAL A 25 1.29 6.59 3.10
N LEU A 26 0.35 7.46 3.46
CA LEU A 26 0.64 8.67 4.24
C LEU A 26 0.59 8.39 5.74
N LEU A 27 -0.37 7.56 6.16
CA LEU A 27 -0.65 7.37 7.58
C LEU A 27 -1.27 6.00 7.84
N VAL A 28 -0.93 5.42 8.98
CA VAL A 28 -1.49 4.16 9.45
C VAL A 28 -2.29 4.43 10.71
N SER A 29 -3.61 4.31 10.61
CA SER A 29 -4.52 4.44 11.75
C SER A 29 -4.98 3.04 12.18
N LYS A 30 -4.90 2.76 13.48
CA LYS A 30 -5.44 1.53 14.06
C LYS A 30 -6.74 1.88 14.76
N GLU A 31 -7.87 1.56 14.14
CA GLU A 31 -9.19 1.75 14.74
C GLU A 31 -9.66 0.42 15.33
N SER A 32 -9.71 0.34 16.65
CA SER A 32 -10.02 -0.88 17.41
C SER A 32 -9.15 -2.08 17.01
N ARG A 33 -9.69 -2.99 16.18
CA ARG A 33 -9.03 -4.20 15.67
C ARG A 33 -8.61 -4.12 14.20
N MET A 34 -8.96 -3.06 13.49
CA MET A 34 -8.73 -2.94 12.05
C MET A 34 -7.70 -1.84 11.77
N ARG A 35 -6.68 -2.16 10.96
CA ARG A 35 -5.72 -1.17 10.46
C ARG A 35 -6.27 -0.55 9.18
N CYS A 36 -6.47 0.75 9.23
CA CYS A 36 -6.80 1.59 8.10
C CYS A 36 -5.56 2.37 7.68
N TYR A 37 -5.34 2.49 6.38
CA TYR A 37 -4.18 3.15 5.80
C TYR A 37 -4.69 4.31 4.97
N LYS A 38 -4.27 5.52 5.28
CA LYS A 38 -4.48 6.67 4.40
C LYS A 38 -3.46 6.57 3.28
N VAL A 39 -3.93 6.46 2.05
CA VAL A 39 -3.09 6.34 0.87
C VAL A 39 -3.40 7.49 -0.07
N GLN A 40 -2.35 8.18 -0.51
CA GLN A 40 -2.43 9.14 -1.59
C GLN A 40 -2.14 8.42 -2.90
N TRP A 41 -3.15 8.35 -3.76
CA TRP A 41 -3.02 7.77 -5.09
C TRP A 41 -2.38 8.75 -6.06
N ASP A 42 -1.81 8.22 -7.14
CA ASP A 42 -1.20 8.99 -8.23
C ASP A 42 -2.16 10.04 -8.83
N SER A 43 -3.47 9.79 -8.77
CA SER A 43 -4.49 10.76 -9.18
C SER A 43 -4.63 11.97 -8.25
N GLY A 44 -3.81 12.09 -7.20
CA GLY A 44 -3.87 13.14 -6.18
C GLY A 44 -4.94 12.94 -5.11
N VAL A 45 -5.71 11.84 -5.19
CA VAL A 45 -6.80 11.54 -4.25
C VAL A 45 -6.25 10.82 -3.03
N VAL A 46 -6.62 11.28 -1.83
CA VAL A 46 -6.28 10.63 -0.56
C VAL A 46 -7.49 9.84 -0.05
N GLU A 47 -7.35 8.53 0.09
CA GLU A 47 -8.40 7.65 0.60
C GLU A 47 -7.93 6.77 1.76
N SER A 48 -8.85 6.46 2.66
CA SER A 48 -8.65 5.47 3.73
C SER A 48 -8.98 4.08 3.19
N VAL A 49 -7.98 3.20 3.14
CA VAL A 49 -8.07 1.88 2.53
C VAL A 49 -7.57 0.82 3.49
N SER A 50 -8.18 -0.36 3.42
CA SER A 50 -7.79 -1.50 4.23
C SER A 50 -6.57 -2.21 3.64
N ALA A 51 -5.72 -2.83 4.48
CA ALA A 51 -4.59 -3.64 4.00
C ALA A 51 -4.99 -4.76 3.02
N ARG A 52 -6.25 -5.20 3.02
CA ARG A 52 -6.73 -6.26 2.11
C ARG A 52 -7.03 -5.74 0.69
N SER A 53 -7.28 -4.45 0.56
CA SER A 53 -7.60 -3.78 -0.71
C SER A 53 -6.37 -3.35 -1.50
N MET A 54 -5.19 -3.49 -0.91
CA MET A 54 -3.93 -2.99 -1.43
C MET A 54 -2.84 -4.04 -1.26
N ARG A 55 -1.79 -3.94 -2.06
CA ARG A 55 -0.56 -4.70 -1.90
C ARG A 55 0.61 -3.74 -1.84
N ARG A 56 1.67 -4.10 -1.13
CA ARG A 56 2.94 -3.39 -1.25
C ARG A 56 3.36 -3.45 -2.72
N GLU A 57 3.70 -2.31 -3.30
CA GLU A 57 4.34 -2.29 -4.60
C GLU A 57 5.72 -2.90 -4.38
N VAL A 58 5.82 -4.22 -4.56
CA VAL A 58 7.11 -4.88 -4.65
C VAL A 58 7.65 -4.44 -6.00
N GLY A 59 8.32 -3.29 -6.00
CA GLY A 59 9.38 -3.08 -6.95
C GLY A 59 10.22 -4.34 -6.84
N VAL A 60 10.35 -5.05 -7.97
CA VAL A 60 11.31 -6.13 -8.11
C VAL A 60 12.66 -5.51 -7.79
N ALA A 61 13.02 -5.46 -6.51
CA ALA A 61 14.38 -5.41 -6.10
C ALA A 61 14.92 -6.70 -6.69
N ALA A 62 15.64 -6.54 -7.79
CA ALA A 62 16.48 -7.55 -8.41
C ALA A 62 16.95 -8.51 -7.29
N ALA A 63 16.83 -9.83 -7.42
CA ALA A 63 17.71 -10.57 -8.32
C ALA A 63 19.09 -9.89 -8.52
N ALA A 64 19.66 -9.33 -7.45
CA ALA A 64 21.07 -9.18 -7.24
C ALA A 64 21.32 -10.09 -6.03
N GLY A 65 21.62 -11.37 -6.20
CA GLY A 65 22.62 -11.85 -7.14
C GLY A 65 23.97 -11.40 -6.62
N LEU A 66 24.75 -12.39 -6.17
CA LEU A 66 26.18 -12.42 -5.85
C LEU A 66 26.56 -12.46 -4.36
N PRO A 67 27.64 -13.18 -4.03
CA PRO A 67 28.19 -14.43 -4.59
C PRO A 67 28.09 -15.63 -3.62
#